data_AF-H6QQ74-F1
#
_entry.id   AF-H6QQ74-F1
#
_cell.length_a   1.000
_cell.length_b   1.000
_cell.length_c   1.000
_cell.angle_alpha   90.00
_cell.angle_beta   90.00
_cell.angle_gamma   90.00
#
_symmetry.space_group_name_H-M   'P 1'
#
loop_
_entity.id
_entity.type
_entity.pdbx_description
1 polymer ?
#
loop_
_entity_poly.entity_id
_entity_poly.type
_entity_poly.pdbx_seq_one_letter_code
_entity_poly.pdbx_strand_id
1 'polypeptide(L)'
;MRGLLKNEKGLLRNLLLTNIKEFNHRPIDGAVPSLDALVVIIDQNMAARKQLKAEAEILRSYDTSMTTRLGFLRLYTVVHHVHRDPTENISQWELIDQQLEHVRSQSELYRIAYGRVVRAIDKELFGQKKKFDVILEHEHIRLPTEEDVEKEIHLMTVGGQGQGPTEPFV
;
A
#
# COMPACT_ATOMS: atom_id res chain seq x y z
N MET A 1 12.56 -9.55 -21.59
CA MET A 1 12.03 -8.43 -20.75
C MET A 1 10.67 -8.75 -20.12
N ARG A 2 9.65 -9.26 -20.86
CA ARG A 2 8.33 -9.63 -20.29
C ARG A 2 8.38 -10.61 -19.10
N GLY A 3 9.25 -11.62 -19.14
CA GLY A 3 9.40 -12.58 -18.04
C GLY A 3 10.03 -12.01 -16.76
N LEU A 4 10.95 -11.05 -16.91
CA LEU A 4 11.61 -10.37 -15.78
C LEU A 4 10.61 -9.51 -15.00
N LEU A 5 9.82 -8.70 -15.72
CA LEU A 5 8.75 -7.88 -15.14
C LEU A 5 7.66 -8.73 -14.46
N LYS A 6 7.32 -9.89 -15.03
CA LYS A 6 6.36 -10.81 -14.40
C LYS A 6 6.91 -11.38 -13.09
N ASN A 7 8.19 -11.71 -13.04
CA ASN A 7 8.84 -12.23 -11.84
C ASN A 7 8.98 -11.14 -10.77
N GLU A 8 9.32 -9.91 -11.14
CA GLU A 8 9.39 -8.76 -10.25
C GLU A 8 8.01 -8.41 -9.67
N LYS A 9 6.95 -8.38 -10.52
CA LYS A 9 5.57 -8.22 -10.05
C LYS A 9 5.17 -9.33 -9.08
N GLY A 10 5.50 -10.58 -9.40
CA GLY A 10 5.24 -11.72 -8.52
C GLY A 10 5.96 -11.58 -7.16
N LEU A 11 7.23 -11.17 -7.17
CA LEU A 11 8.00 -10.91 -5.96
C LEU A 11 7.40 -9.78 -5.14
N LEU A 12 7.10 -8.63 -5.77
CA LEU A 12 6.50 -7.48 -5.09
C LEU A 12 5.16 -7.85 -4.43
N ARG A 13 4.28 -8.57 -5.15
CA ARG A 13 3.02 -9.07 -4.57
C ARG A 13 3.25 -9.90 -3.31
N ASN A 14 4.21 -10.82 -3.33
CA ASN A 14 4.50 -11.66 -2.18
C ASN A 14 5.04 -10.83 -1.00
N LEU A 15 5.88 -9.82 -1.28
CA LEU A 15 6.39 -8.91 -0.26
C LEU A 15 5.28 -8.04 0.35
N LEU A 16 4.33 -7.55 -0.46
CA LEU A 16 3.16 -6.80 -0.01
C LEU A 16 2.23 -7.64 0.90
N LEU A 17 2.29 -8.97 0.79
CA LEU A 17 1.54 -9.93 1.60
C LEU A 17 2.36 -10.56 2.74
N THR A 18 3.50 -9.96 3.10
CA THR A 18 4.35 -10.46 4.19
C THR A 18 3.55 -10.59 5.50
N ASN A 19 3.59 -11.77 6.12
CA ASN A 19 2.83 -12.14 7.32
C ASN A 19 1.30 -12.05 7.20
N ILE A 20 0.77 -12.00 5.97
CA ILE A 20 -0.67 -12.08 5.66
C ILE A 20 -1.00 -13.44 5.03
N LYS A 21 -0.15 -13.92 4.12
CA LYS A 21 -0.33 -15.21 3.45
C LYS A 21 0.99 -15.96 3.31
N GLU A 22 0.92 -17.28 3.48
CA GLU A 22 2.04 -18.17 3.18
C GLU A 22 2.34 -18.20 1.67
N PHE A 23 3.61 -17.99 1.33
CA PHE A 23 4.12 -18.14 -0.03
C PHE A 23 5.46 -18.88 0.00
N ASN A 24 5.69 -19.78 -0.95
CA ASN A 24 6.93 -20.56 -1.08
C ASN A 24 7.35 -21.27 0.23
N HIS A 25 6.39 -21.84 0.96
CA HIS A 25 6.60 -22.50 2.25
C HIS A 25 7.23 -21.60 3.35
N ARG A 26 7.14 -20.28 3.21
CA ARG A 26 7.46 -19.37 4.31
C ARG A 26 6.25 -19.31 5.26
N PRO A 27 6.39 -19.77 6.51
CA PRO A 27 5.33 -19.68 7.49
C PRO A 27 5.06 -18.22 7.88
N ILE A 28 3.83 -17.91 8.29
CA ILE A 28 3.49 -16.64 8.92
C ILE A 28 4.08 -16.65 10.34
N ASP A 29 5.26 -16.05 10.49
CA ASP A 29 6.07 -16.13 11.72
C ASP A 29 6.06 -14.83 12.53
N GLY A 30 5.04 -13.99 12.35
CA GLY A 30 5.01 -12.72 13.07
C GLY A 30 3.82 -11.83 12.78
N ALA A 31 3.90 -10.63 13.34
CA ALA A 31 2.94 -9.57 13.10
C ALA A 31 3.00 -9.09 11.64
N VAL A 32 1.89 -8.58 11.14
CA VAL A 32 1.87 -7.85 9.86
C VAL A 32 2.76 -6.61 10.01
N PRO A 33 3.70 -6.35 9.07
CA PRO A 33 4.60 -5.22 9.18
C PRO A 33 3.85 -3.89 9.09
N SER A 34 4.34 -2.88 9.83
CA SER A 34 3.94 -1.49 9.59
C SER A 34 4.37 -1.04 8.18
N LEU A 35 3.86 0.10 7.72
CA LEU A 35 4.24 0.62 6.41
C LEU A 35 5.76 0.88 6.29
N ASP A 36 6.38 1.44 7.33
CA ASP A 36 7.83 1.65 7.38
C ASP A 36 8.61 0.34 7.34
N ALA A 37 8.20 -0.66 8.15
CA ALA A 37 8.84 -1.97 8.12
C ALA A 37 8.68 -2.65 6.74
N LEU A 38 7.54 -2.45 6.09
CA LEU A 38 7.30 -2.96 4.74
C LEU A 38 8.20 -2.29 3.70
N VAL A 39 8.43 -0.98 3.80
CA VAL A 39 9.40 -0.26 2.95
C VAL A 39 10.77 -0.93 3.03
N VAL A 40 11.25 -1.20 4.25
CA VAL A 40 12.55 -1.84 4.49
C VAL A 40 12.60 -3.24 3.88
N ILE A 41 11.55 -4.04 4.09
CA ILE A 41 11.44 -5.40 3.52
C ILE A 41 11.48 -5.35 1.99
N ILE A 42 10.72 -4.45 1.36
CA ILE A 42 10.66 -4.32 -0.09
C ILE A 42 12.01 -3.88 -0.64
N ASP A 43 12.60 -2.83 -0.08
CA ASP A 43 13.89 -2.29 -0.53
C ASP A 43 14.99 -3.36 -0.48
N GLN A 44 15.11 -4.07 0.64
CA GLN A 44 16.14 -5.10 0.82
C GLN A 44 15.98 -6.31 -0.12
N ASN A 45 14.74 -6.65 -0.52
CA ASN A 45 14.48 -7.79 -1.40
C ASN A 45 14.50 -7.42 -2.88
N MET A 46 14.15 -6.17 -3.22
CA MET A 46 14.06 -5.67 -4.60
C MET A 46 15.33 -4.98 -5.07
N ALA A 47 16.13 -4.39 -4.17
CA ALA A 47 17.43 -3.85 -4.53
C ALA A 47 18.32 -4.98 -5.06
N ALA A 48 18.86 -4.79 -6.26
CA ALA A 48 19.94 -5.65 -6.74
C ALA A 48 21.04 -5.62 -5.69
N ARG A 49 21.30 -6.78 -5.06
CA ARG A 49 22.06 -7.09 -3.81
C ARG A 49 23.47 -6.46 -3.63
N LYS A 50 23.69 -5.24 -4.10
CA LYS A 50 25.00 -4.60 -4.23
C LYS A 50 25.48 -3.94 -2.96
N GLN A 51 24.60 -3.63 -1.99
CA GLN A 51 24.95 -3.21 -0.63
C GLN A 51 23.71 -3.24 0.28
N LEU A 52 23.84 -3.85 1.47
CA LEU A 52 22.81 -3.77 2.52
C LEU A 52 22.88 -2.39 3.15
N LYS A 53 21.88 -1.54 2.89
CA LYS A 53 21.70 -0.25 3.57
C LYS A 53 21.14 -0.46 4.97
N ALA A 54 21.48 0.43 5.90
CA ALA A 54 20.86 0.45 7.22
C ALA A 54 19.38 0.85 7.09
N GLU A 55 18.51 0.30 7.95
CA GLU A 55 17.07 0.60 7.96
C GLU A 55 16.76 2.10 7.97
N ALA A 56 17.43 2.86 8.85
CA ALA A 56 17.25 4.30 8.92
C ALA A 56 17.66 5.04 7.64
N GLU A 57 18.62 4.51 6.89
CA GLU A 57 19.02 5.08 5.59
C GLU A 57 17.96 4.81 4.52
N ILE A 58 17.42 3.58 4.50
CA ILE A 58 16.33 3.21 3.60
C ILE A 58 15.13 4.12 3.84
N LEU A 59 14.66 4.22 5.09
CA LEU A 59 13.48 5.03 5.42
C LEU A 59 13.67 6.52 5.06
N ARG A 60 14.87 7.08 5.26
CA ARG A 60 15.17 8.46 4.85
C ARG A 60 15.19 8.66 3.33
N SER A 61 15.42 7.60 2.56
CA SER A 61 15.43 7.68 1.10
C SER A 61 14.04 7.57 0.45
N TYR A 62 13.03 7.15 1.22
CA TYR A 62 11.65 7.11 0.77
C TYR A 62 10.93 8.38 1.21
N ASP A 63 10.47 9.17 0.23
CA ASP A 63 9.61 10.28 0.54
C ASP A 63 8.18 9.83 0.88
N THR A 64 7.35 10.78 1.30
CA THR A 64 5.95 10.54 1.63
C THR A 64 5.16 9.98 0.43
N SER A 65 5.48 10.40 -0.79
CA SER A 65 4.80 9.98 -2.02
C SER A 65 5.06 8.49 -2.31
N MET A 66 6.33 8.07 -2.31
CA MET A 66 6.74 6.68 -2.49
C MET A 66 6.13 5.77 -1.42
N THR A 67 6.15 6.22 -0.17
CA THR A 67 5.57 5.48 0.95
C THR A 67 4.04 5.35 0.80
N THR A 68 3.36 6.42 0.34
CA THR A 68 1.92 6.39 0.03
C THR A 68 1.60 5.42 -1.10
N ARG A 69 2.41 5.39 -2.17
CA ARG A 69 2.26 4.45 -3.28
C ARG A 69 2.39 3.00 -2.82
N LEU A 70 3.31 2.72 -1.90
CA LEU A 70 3.45 1.37 -1.31
C LEU A 70 2.24 0.99 -0.45
N GLY A 71 1.71 1.92 0.36
CA GLY A 71 0.47 1.69 1.11
C GLY A 71 -0.72 1.42 0.19
N PHE A 72 -0.85 2.19 -0.88
CA PHE A 72 -1.85 1.97 -1.93
C PHE A 72 -1.74 0.57 -2.54
N LEU A 73 -0.54 0.20 -3.00
CA LEU A 73 -0.30 -1.13 -3.57
C LEU A 73 -0.63 -2.24 -2.56
N ARG A 74 -0.23 -2.08 -1.29
CA ARG A 74 -0.55 -3.04 -0.23
C ARG A 74 -2.06 -3.20 -0.07
N LEU A 75 -2.81 -2.11 0.10
CA LEU A 75 -4.26 -2.17 0.31
C LEU A 75 -4.98 -2.91 -0.81
N TYR A 76 -4.70 -2.56 -2.08
CA TYR A 76 -5.29 -3.23 -3.23
C TYR A 76 -4.86 -4.70 -3.33
N THR A 77 -3.61 -5.02 -2.97
CA THR A 77 -3.14 -6.41 -2.91
C THR A 77 -3.89 -7.23 -1.88
N VAL A 78 -4.07 -6.69 -0.67
CA VAL A 78 -4.70 -7.39 0.45
C VAL A 78 -6.20 -7.54 0.22
N VAL A 79 -6.88 -6.47 -0.21
CA VAL A 79 -8.32 -6.52 -0.54
C VAL A 79 -8.58 -7.56 -1.63
N HIS A 80 -7.82 -7.55 -2.72
CA HIS A 80 -7.98 -8.56 -3.76
C HIS A 80 -7.56 -9.95 -3.26
N HIS A 81 -6.66 -10.08 -2.29
CA HIS A 81 -6.37 -11.39 -1.72
C HIS A 81 -7.54 -11.94 -0.90
N VAL A 82 -8.17 -11.09 -0.08
CA VAL A 82 -9.20 -11.47 0.89
C VAL A 82 -10.57 -11.64 0.23
N HIS A 83 -10.95 -10.70 -0.63
CA HIS A 83 -12.31 -10.56 -1.15
C HIS A 83 -12.49 -11.04 -2.58
N ARG A 84 -11.43 -11.55 -3.22
CA ARG A 84 -11.54 -11.97 -4.63
C ARG A 84 -12.59 -13.05 -4.79
N ASP A 85 -13.56 -12.76 -5.65
CA ASP A 85 -14.50 -13.75 -6.16
C ASP A 85 -13.74 -14.76 -7.05
N PRO A 86 -13.86 -16.08 -6.81
CA PRO A 86 -13.27 -17.11 -7.66
C PRO A 86 -13.71 -17.04 -9.14
N THR A 87 -14.86 -16.43 -9.42
CA THR A 87 -15.42 -16.26 -10.76
C THR A 87 -14.89 -15.02 -11.50
N GLU A 88 -14.25 -14.09 -10.77
CA GLU A 88 -13.64 -12.91 -11.36
C GLU A 88 -12.26 -13.22 -11.98
N ASN A 89 -12.15 -12.92 -13.28
CA ASN A 89 -10.92 -13.04 -14.05
C ASN A 89 -10.05 -11.78 -14.03
N ILE A 90 -10.48 -10.71 -13.35
CA ILE A 90 -9.67 -9.49 -13.25
C ILE A 90 -8.48 -9.75 -12.34
N SER A 91 -7.29 -9.43 -12.84
CA SER A 91 -6.08 -9.52 -12.04
C SER A 91 -5.98 -8.33 -11.10
N GLN A 92 -5.34 -8.56 -9.95
CA GLN A 92 -4.95 -7.51 -9.01
C GLN A 92 -4.28 -6.30 -9.69
N TRP A 93 -3.43 -6.55 -10.70
CA TRP A 93 -2.70 -5.50 -11.41
C TRP A 93 -3.62 -4.66 -12.28
N GLU A 94 -4.61 -5.26 -12.92
CA GLU A 94 -5.61 -4.52 -13.69
C GLU A 94 -6.47 -3.63 -12.79
N LEU A 95 -6.85 -4.10 -11.60
CA LEU A 95 -7.56 -3.27 -10.60
C LEU A 95 -6.71 -2.07 -10.15
N ILE A 96 -5.42 -2.31 -9.89
CA ILE A 96 -4.47 -1.26 -9.52
C ILE A 96 -4.33 -0.23 -10.66
N ASP A 97 -4.16 -0.69 -11.90
CA ASP A 97 -3.96 0.18 -13.06
C ASP A 97 -5.22 1.04 -13.32
N GLN A 98 -6.43 0.45 -13.24
CA GLN A 98 -7.70 1.19 -13.38
C GLN A 98 -7.85 2.27 -12.30
N GLN A 99 -7.55 1.94 -11.05
CA GLN A 99 -7.67 2.93 -9.99
C GLN A 99 -6.63 4.04 -10.13
N LEU A 100 -5.39 3.71 -10.51
CA LEU A 100 -4.37 4.72 -10.76
C LEU A 100 -4.79 5.67 -11.89
N GLU A 101 -5.38 5.15 -12.97
CA GLU A 101 -5.92 5.97 -14.05
C GLU A 101 -7.03 6.92 -13.56
N HIS A 102 -7.97 6.39 -12.78
CA HIS A 102 -9.02 7.19 -12.16
C HIS A 102 -8.45 8.30 -11.29
N VAL A 103 -7.59 7.98 -10.31
CA VAL A 103 -7.00 8.96 -9.38
C VAL A 103 -6.18 10.01 -10.13
N ARG A 104 -5.47 9.63 -11.19
CA ARG A 104 -4.69 10.56 -12.03
C ARG A 104 -5.56 11.55 -12.81
N SER A 105 -6.80 11.18 -13.14
CA SER A 105 -7.75 12.09 -13.78
C SER A 105 -8.39 13.10 -12.83
N GLN A 106 -8.22 12.94 -11.51
CA GLN A 106 -8.80 13.81 -10.49
C GLN A 106 -7.96 15.07 -10.23
N SER A 107 -8.55 16.03 -9.52
CA SER A 107 -7.87 17.24 -9.08
C SER A 107 -6.66 16.95 -8.18
N GLU A 108 -5.72 17.90 -8.09
CA GLU A 108 -4.59 17.82 -7.17
C GLU A 108 -5.05 17.61 -5.72
N LEU A 109 -6.05 18.40 -5.28
CA LEU A 109 -6.61 18.30 -3.92
C LEU A 109 -7.16 16.89 -3.64
N TYR A 110 -7.86 16.30 -4.61
CA TYR A 110 -8.33 14.92 -4.52
C TYR A 110 -7.17 13.94 -4.37
N ARG A 111 -6.13 14.05 -5.22
CA ARG A 111 -4.98 13.14 -5.19
C ARG A 111 -4.26 13.18 -3.84
N ILE A 112 -4.13 14.36 -3.24
CA ILE A 112 -3.55 14.54 -1.90
C ILE A 112 -4.46 13.90 -0.83
N ALA A 113 -5.75 14.21 -0.84
CA ALA A 113 -6.73 13.66 0.11
C ALA A 113 -6.78 12.13 0.03
N TYR A 114 -6.88 11.57 -1.18
CA TYR A 114 -6.85 10.14 -1.43
C TYR A 114 -5.59 9.49 -0.86
N GLY A 115 -4.42 10.10 -1.04
CA GLY A 115 -3.17 9.61 -0.47
C GLY A 115 -3.17 9.60 1.06
N ARG A 116 -3.77 10.61 1.70
CA ARG A 116 -3.92 10.66 3.16
C ARG A 116 -4.86 9.56 3.67
N VAL A 117 -6.00 9.37 3.00
CA VAL A 117 -6.95 8.30 3.33
C VAL A 117 -6.30 6.92 3.19
N VAL A 118 -5.57 6.67 2.11
CA VAL A 118 -4.78 5.43 1.93
C VAL A 118 -3.87 5.18 3.12
N ARG A 119 -3.09 6.18 3.55
CA ARG A 119 -2.18 6.03 4.69
C ARG A 119 -2.92 5.82 6.01
N ALA A 120 -4.07 6.47 6.19
CA ALA A 120 -4.88 6.33 7.39
C ALA A 120 -5.41 4.89 7.53
N ILE A 121 -6.05 4.37 6.48
CA ILE A 121 -6.57 2.99 6.42
C ILE A 121 -5.42 1.99 6.62
N ASP A 122 -4.31 2.17 5.89
CA ASP A 122 -3.15 1.29 5.99
C ASP A 122 -2.56 1.24 7.41
N LYS A 123 -2.47 2.39 8.09
CA LYS A 123 -2.00 2.49 9.48
C LYS A 123 -3.00 1.85 10.46
N GLU A 124 -4.29 2.04 10.25
CA GLU A 124 -5.35 1.44 11.07
C GLU A 124 -5.28 -0.10 11.02
N LEU A 125 -5.18 -0.65 9.80
CA LEU A 125 -5.15 -2.08 9.56
C LEU A 125 -3.82 -2.72 9.97
N PHE A 126 -2.68 -2.10 9.67
CA PHE A 126 -1.38 -2.79 9.73
C PHE A 126 -0.35 -2.10 10.65
N GLY A 127 -0.68 -0.95 11.25
CA GLY A 127 0.22 -0.22 12.14
C GLY A 127 0.34 -0.80 13.55
N GLN A 128 -0.53 -1.75 13.92
CA GLN A 128 -0.72 -2.18 15.32
C GLN A 128 0.20 -3.33 15.77
N LYS A 129 1.12 -3.81 14.92
CA LYS A 129 2.04 -4.93 15.22
C LYS A 129 1.33 -6.19 15.74
N LYS A 130 0.16 -6.49 15.18
CA LYS A 130 -0.64 -7.68 15.49
C LYS A 130 -0.50 -8.71 14.36
N LYS A 131 -0.83 -9.97 14.63
CA LYS A 131 -0.90 -11.02 13.60
C LYS A 131 -2.17 -10.91 12.78
N PHE A 132 -2.13 -11.29 11.51
CA PHE A 132 -3.24 -11.08 10.58
C PHE A 132 -4.58 -11.69 11.04
N ASP A 133 -4.53 -12.87 11.66
CA ASP A 133 -5.67 -13.59 12.26
C ASP A 133 -6.30 -12.87 13.48
N VAL A 134 -5.53 -12.02 14.16
CA VAL A 134 -5.97 -11.24 15.33
C VAL A 134 -6.41 -9.82 14.94
N ILE A 135 -5.92 -9.29 13.82
CA ILE A 135 -6.20 -7.89 13.44
C ILE A 135 -7.67 -7.73 13.00
N LEU A 136 -8.26 -8.69 12.26
CA LEU A 136 -9.38 -8.37 11.38
C LEU A 136 -10.51 -9.39 11.36
N GLU A 137 -11.73 -8.88 11.56
CA GLU A 137 -12.88 -9.37 10.81
C GLU A 137 -12.70 -8.88 9.37
N HIS A 138 -12.84 -9.78 8.38
CA HIS A 138 -12.55 -9.49 6.97
C HIS A 138 -13.31 -8.27 6.42
N GLU A 139 -14.46 -7.92 7.01
CA GLU A 139 -15.31 -6.78 6.67
C GLU A 139 -14.62 -5.41 6.85
N HIS A 140 -13.62 -5.31 7.72
CA HIS A 140 -12.89 -4.06 7.95
C HIS A 140 -11.76 -3.82 6.91
N ILE A 141 -11.40 -4.84 6.13
CA ILE A 141 -10.38 -4.73 5.07
C ILE A 141 -11.02 -4.10 3.85
N ARG A 142 -10.83 -2.80 3.66
CA ARG A 142 -11.48 -2.02 2.61
C ARG A 142 -10.52 -1.09 1.88
N LEU A 143 -10.99 -0.58 0.74
CA LEU A 143 -10.34 0.48 -0.02
C LEU A 143 -10.87 1.85 0.42
N PRO A 144 -10.16 2.95 0.07
CA PRO A 144 -10.72 4.29 0.15
C PRO A 144 -12.04 4.35 -0.64
N THR A 145 -13.08 4.91 -0.02
CA THR A 145 -14.34 5.25 -0.68
C THR A 145 -14.35 6.71 -1.07
N GLU A 146 -15.23 7.10 -1.98
CA GLU A 146 -15.39 8.52 -2.35
C GLU A 146 -15.77 9.38 -1.13
N GLU A 147 -16.63 8.85 -0.25
CA GLU A 147 -17.02 9.55 0.99
C GLU A 147 -15.82 9.80 1.93
N ASP A 148 -14.87 8.86 2.02
CA ASP A 148 -13.64 9.09 2.81
C ASP A 148 -12.82 10.24 2.24
N VAL A 149 -12.71 10.31 0.91
CA VAL A 149 -11.91 11.33 0.22
C VAL A 149 -12.58 12.69 0.34
N GLU A 150 -13.90 12.77 0.14
CA GLU A 150 -14.67 14.00 0.32
C GLU A 150 -14.56 14.54 1.75
N LYS A 151 -14.63 13.65 2.76
CA LYS A 151 -14.41 14.02 4.17
C LYS A 151 -13.02 14.60 4.39
N GLU A 152 -11.98 13.96 3.86
CA GLU A 152 -10.60 14.46 3.99
C GLU A 152 -10.41 15.79 3.25
N ILE A 153 -10.99 15.95 2.06
CA ILE A 153 -11.00 17.24 1.33
C ILE A 153 -11.65 18.32 2.19
N HIS A 154 -12.80 18.03 2.80
CA HIS A 154 -13.48 18.98 3.68
C HIS A 154 -12.58 19.39 4.85
N LEU A 155 -11.96 18.42 5.54
CA LEU A 155 -11.01 18.69 6.63
C LEU A 155 -9.81 19.53 6.18
N MET A 156 -9.27 19.27 5.00
CA MET A 156 -8.16 20.03 4.41
C MET A 156 -8.54 21.48 4.10
N THR A 157 -9.76 21.72 3.63
CA THR A 157 -10.25 23.07 3.30
C THR A 157 -10.60 23.88 4.54
N VAL A 158 -11.11 23.24 5.60
CA VAL A 158 -11.47 23.89 6.88
C VAL A 158 -10.25 24.10 7.79
N GLY A 159 -9.25 23.20 7.73
CA GLY A 159 -8.07 23.20 8.62
C GLY A 159 -6.83 23.95 8.11
N GLY A 160 -6.95 24.79 7.07
CA GLY A 160 -5.81 25.35 6.32
C GLY A 160 -4.90 26.33 7.06
N GLN A 161 -3.98 25.84 7.91
CA GLN A 161 -2.67 26.47 8.21
C GLN A 161 -1.68 25.38 8.68
N GLY A 162 -0.80 24.88 7.80
CA GLY A 162 0.40 24.13 8.22
C GLY A 162 0.84 23.01 7.29
N GLN A 163 1.92 23.29 6.54
CA GLN A 163 2.69 22.38 5.69
C GLN A 163 2.09 22.09 4.30
N GLY A 164 2.78 22.57 3.26
CA GLY A 164 2.39 22.44 1.86
C GLY A 164 2.22 20.98 1.44
N PRO A 165 1.19 20.65 0.65
CA PRO A 165 0.88 19.28 0.32
C PRO A 165 1.89 18.70 -0.67
N THR A 166 2.32 17.47 -0.42
CA THR A 166 3.11 16.68 -1.38
C THR A 166 2.16 15.77 -2.15
N GLU A 167 2.16 15.87 -3.48
CA GLU A 167 1.24 15.10 -4.32
C GLU A 167 1.72 13.64 -4.49
N PRO A 168 0.94 12.62 -4.10
CA PRO A 168 1.40 11.23 -4.12
C PRO A 168 1.29 10.54 -5.50
N PHE A 169 0.49 11.07 -6.44
CA PHE A 169 0.12 10.37 -7.68
C PHE A 169 0.46 11.13 -8.97
N VAL A 170 1.60 11.84 -8.98
CA VAL A 170 2.21 12.45 -10.17
C VAL A 170 2.75 11.40 -11.15
#